data_AF-A0A6L2Q1C2-F1
#
_entry.id   AF-A0A6L2Q1C2-F1
#
_cell.length_a   1.000
_cell.length_b   1.000
_cell.length_c   1.000
_cell.angle_alpha   90.00
_cell.angle_beta   90.00
_cell.angle_gamma   90.00
#
_symmetry.space_group_name_H-M   'P 1'
#
loop_
_entity.id
_entity.type
_entity.pdbx_description
1 polymer ?
#
loop_
_entity_poly.entity_id
_entity_poly.type
_entity_poly.pdbx_seq_one_letter_code
_entity_poly.pdbx_strand_id
1 'polypeptide(L)'
;MAPDHVSEDSDTAYDTHYCSMAEAMKLITHPFDGDKKRLREFVENVDVALQLMHPSKHDILLKFVKTKITGDARPKLIIRALTHTWALVKGILEENYAVRRTPGFMHAECLVLDKRNAKMSLLAKVTLTRCRLD
;
A
#
# COMPACT_ATOMS: atom_id res chain seq x y z
N MET A 1 -24.52 21.04 -53.64
CA MET A 1 -23.35 21.40 -52.81
C MET A 1 -23.76 21.16 -51.37
N ALA A 2 -23.42 19.99 -50.83
CA ALA A 2 -23.70 19.63 -49.43
C ALA A 2 -22.34 19.41 -48.75
N PRO A 3 -22.09 19.97 -47.56
CA PRO A 3 -20.90 19.64 -46.80
C PRO A 3 -21.18 18.39 -45.96
N ASP A 4 -20.55 17.28 -46.34
CA ASP A 4 -20.48 16.09 -45.48
C ASP A 4 -19.58 16.41 -44.28
N HIS A 5 -20.20 16.47 -43.10
CA HIS A 5 -19.49 16.51 -41.83
C HIS A 5 -18.78 15.17 -41.62
N VAL A 6 -17.45 15.17 -41.82
CA VAL A 6 -16.58 14.10 -41.34
C VAL A 6 -16.50 14.24 -39.82
N SER A 7 -17.21 13.39 -39.10
CA SER A 7 -17.01 13.18 -37.67
C SER A 7 -15.66 12.48 -37.48
N GLU A 8 -14.61 13.26 -37.26
CA GLU A 8 -13.35 12.75 -36.71
C GLU A 8 -13.62 12.35 -35.26
N ASP A 9 -13.85 11.05 -35.06
CA ASP A 9 -13.87 10.37 -33.78
C ASP A 9 -12.47 10.57 -33.16
N SER A 10 -12.31 11.69 -32.46
CA SER A 10 -11.13 12.00 -31.65
C SER A 10 -11.18 11.10 -30.43
N ASP A 11 -10.78 9.86 -30.63
CA ASP A 11 -10.35 8.94 -29.58
C ASP A 11 -9.00 9.45 -29.05
N THR A 12 -9.01 10.65 -28.46
CA THR A 12 -7.92 11.17 -27.66
C THR A 12 -7.92 10.40 -26.36
N ALA A 13 -7.50 9.13 -26.45
CA ALA A 13 -6.93 8.40 -25.33
C ALA A 13 -5.89 9.35 -24.74
N TYR A 14 -6.16 9.82 -23.52
CA TYR A 14 -5.24 10.67 -22.77
C TYR A 14 -3.87 10.00 -22.83
N ASP A 15 -2.99 10.57 -23.64
CA ASP A 15 -1.63 10.12 -23.81
C ASP A 15 -1.01 10.35 -22.43
N THR A 16 -1.09 9.32 -21.60
CA THR A 16 -0.68 9.39 -20.21
C THR A 16 0.82 9.43 -20.33
N HIS A 17 1.37 10.64 -20.36
CA HIS A 17 2.80 10.89 -20.54
C HIS A 17 3.56 10.31 -19.35
N TYR A 18 3.80 9.01 -19.39
CA TYR A 18 4.61 8.31 -18.42
C TYR A 18 6.05 8.81 -18.54
N CYS A 19 6.71 8.97 -17.39
CA CYS A 19 8.11 9.31 -17.39
C CYS A 19 8.95 8.12 -17.87
N SER A 20 10.09 8.44 -18.47
CA SER A 20 11.08 7.45 -18.86
C SER A 20 11.72 6.81 -17.62
N MET A 21 12.32 5.63 -17.80
CA MET A 21 13.08 4.96 -16.73
C MET A 21 14.18 5.87 -16.17
N ALA A 22 14.85 6.65 -17.04
CA ALA A 22 15.91 7.56 -16.62
C ALA A 22 15.39 8.69 -15.71
N GLU A 23 14.16 9.18 -15.95
CA GLU A 23 13.53 10.19 -15.11
C GLU A 23 13.09 9.61 -13.77
N ALA A 24 12.47 8.43 -13.78
CA ALA A 24 12.10 7.73 -12.55
C ALA A 24 13.32 7.40 -11.68
N MET A 25 14.44 6.98 -12.28
CA MET A 25 15.68 6.71 -11.55
C MET A 25 16.25 7.95 -10.86
N LYS A 26 16.00 9.16 -11.38
CA LYS A 26 16.43 10.42 -10.75
C LYS A 26 15.66 10.71 -9.45
N LEU A 27 14.48 10.14 -9.24
CA LEU A 27 13.74 10.28 -7.97
C LEU A 27 14.38 9.45 -6.86
N ILE A 28 15.10 8.37 -7.22
CA ILE A 28 15.76 7.47 -6.28
C ILE A 28 17.28 7.72 -6.33
N THR A 29 17.66 8.93 -5.94
CA THR A 29 19.06 9.39 -5.95
C THR A 29 19.90 8.60 -4.94
N HIS A 30 19.45 8.58 -3.69
CA HIS A 30 20.21 8.02 -2.58
C HIS A 30 19.85 6.56 -2.31
N PRO A 31 20.86 5.68 -2.16
CA PRO A 31 20.62 4.32 -1.70
C PRO A 31 20.12 4.32 -0.25
N PHE A 32 19.35 3.30 0.10
CA PHE A 32 18.87 3.06 1.46
C PHE A 32 19.71 1.99 2.13
N ASP A 33 20.40 2.35 3.21
CA ASP A 33 21.31 1.50 3.96
C ASP A 33 20.71 0.91 5.25
N GLY A 34 19.56 1.42 5.68
CA GLY A 34 18.92 1.10 6.96
C GLY A 34 18.68 2.30 7.86
N ASP A 35 19.10 3.52 7.49
CA ASP A 35 18.79 4.71 8.29
C ASP A 35 17.29 5.00 8.33
N LYS A 36 16.69 4.80 9.51
CA LYS A 36 15.25 5.01 9.78
C LYS A 36 14.78 6.42 9.44
N LYS A 37 15.65 7.44 9.54
CA LYS A 37 15.30 8.83 9.21
C LYS A 37 15.03 9.00 7.71
N ARG A 38 15.71 8.21 6.88
CA ARG A 38 15.65 8.26 5.41
C ARG A 38 14.65 7.28 4.81
N LEU A 39 14.11 6.36 5.61
CA LEU A 39 13.15 5.37 5.14
C LEU A 39 11.93 6.03 4.49
N ARG A 40 11.34 7.04 5.16
CA ARG A 40 10.13 7.71 4.68
C ARG A 40 10.34 8.32 3.29
N GLU A 41 11.40 9.12 3.16
CA GLU A 41 11.78 9.77 1.90
C GLU A 41 12.03 8.74 0.79
N PHE A 42 12.79 7.68 1.10
CA PHE A 42 13.08 6.62 0.14
C PHE A 42 11.80 5.93 -0.36
N VAL A 43 10.90 5.57 0.55
CA VAL A 43 9.63 4.90 0.22
C VAL A 43 8.72 5.80 -0.62
N GLU A 44 8.55 7.06 -0.21
CA GLU A 44 7.73 8.04 -0.93
C GLU A 44 8.28 8.27 -2.36
N ASN A 45 9.59 8.40 -2.51
CA ASN A 45 10.21 8.60 -3.83
C ASN A 45 10.01 7.40 -4.76
N VAL A 46 10.08 6.17 -4.23
CA VAL A 46 9.81 4.96 -5.03
C VAL A 46 8.33 4.85 -5.40
N ASP A 47 7.42 5.17 -4.47
CA ASP A 47 5.98 5.20 -4.74
C ASP A 47 5.65 6.19 -5.87
N VAL A 48 6.20 7.41 -5.82
CA VAL A 48 6.03 8.42 -6.88
C VAL A 48 6.64 7.93 -8.21
N ALA A 49 7.83 7.32 -8.17
CA ALA A 49 8.46 6.78 -9.38
C ALA A 49 7.60 5.69 -10.05
N LEU A 50 6.94 4.83 -9.27
CA LEU A 50 6.02 3.82 -9.79
C LEU A 50 4.73 4.44 -10.37
N GLN A 51 4.19 5.48 -9.73
CA GLN A 51 2.99 6.17 -10.23
C GLN A 51 3.23 6.90 -11.56
N LEU A 52 4.42 7.47 -11.74
CA LEU A 52 4.78 8.20 -12.95
C LEU A 52 5.25 7.28 -14.10
N MET A 53 5.60 6.02 -13.80
CA MET A 53 6.07 5.07 -14.80
C MET A 53 4.97 4.18 -15.36
N HIS A 54 5.10 3.83 -16.63
CA HIS A 54 4.23 2.86 -17.28
C HIS A 54 4.29 1.49 -16.55
N PRO A 55 3.14 0.86 -16.23
CA PRO A 55 3.07 -0.40 -15.47
C PRO A 55 3.93 -1.54 -16.03
N SER A 56 4.05 -1.65 -17.36
CA SER A 56 4.91 -2.66 -18.01
C SER A 56 6.41 -2.56 -17.66
N LYS A 57 6.85 -1.41 -17.12
CA LYS A 57 8.24 -1.17 -16.71
C LYS A 57 8.45 -1.27 -15.21
N HIS A 58 7.40 -1.51 -14.42
CA HIS A 58 7.50 -1.59 -12.95
C HIS A 58 8.45 -2.69 -12.48
N ASP A 59 8.52 -3.81 -13.19
CA ASP A 59 9.46 -4.90 -12.88
C ASP A 59 10.93 -4.48 -13.01
N ILE A 60 11.23 -3.66 -14.02
CA ILE A 60 12.58 -3.12 -14.25
C ILE A 60 12.91 -2.10 -13.16
N LEU A 61 11.96 -1.23 -12.83
CA LEU A 61 12.10 -0.28 -11.73
C LEU A 61 12.31 -0.99 -10.40
N LEU A 62 11.57 -2.06 -10.12
CA LEU A 62 11.73 -2.85 -8.91
C LEU A 62 13.11 -3.49 -8.80
N LYS A 63 13.65 -4.02 -9.90
CA LYS A 63 15.04 -4.52 -9.93
C LYS A 63 16.03 -3.41 -9.59
N PHE A 64 15.84 -2.21 -10.13
CA PHE A 64 16.67 -1.05 -9.80
C PHE A 64 16.51 -0.61 -8.33
N VAL A 65 15.29 -0.57 -7.80
CA VAL A 65 15.05 -0.27 -6.38
C VAL A 65 15.79 -1.25 -5.48
N LYS A 66 15.80 -2.54 -5.81
CA LYS A 66 16.55 -3.55 -5.06
C LYS A 66 18.06 -3.31 -5.07
N THR A 67 18.64 -2.80 -6.16
CA THR A 67 20.07 -2.45 -6.19
C THR A 67 20.39 -1.19 -5.39
N LYS A 68 19.40 -0.31 -5.20
CA LYS A 68 19.49 0.87 -4.33
C LYS A 68 19.36 0.55 -2.84
N ILE A 69 18.97 -0.67 -2.48
CA ILE A 69 18.95 -1.10 -1.07
C ILE A 69 20.28 -1.78 -0.73
N THR A 70 21.02 -1.18 0.19
CA THR A 70 22.39 -1.53 0.55
C THR A 70 22.52 -1.73 2.06
N GLY A 71 23.75 -1.90 2.55
CA GLY A 71 24.03 -1.97 3.99
C GLY A 71 23.28 -3.08 4.72
N ASP A 72 22.80 -2.75 5.91
CA ASP A 72 22.11 -3.68 6.82
C ASP A 72 20.70 -4.04 6.33
N ALA A 73 20.11 -3.23 5.44
CA ALA A 73 18.81 -3.49 4.85
C ALA A 73 18.86 -4.63 3.80
N ARG A 74 19.97 -4.78 3.08
CA ARG A 74 20.09 -5.75 1.99
C ARG A 74 19.94 -7.22 2.44
N PRO A 75 20.60 -7.70 3.52
CA PRO A 75 20.40 -9.06 4.02
C PRO A 75 18.94 -9.37 4.41
N LYS A 76 18.20 -8.39 4.93
CA LYS A 76 16.78 -8.56 5.32
C LYS A 76 15.87 -8.87 4.13
N LEU A 77 16.24 -8.41 2.94
CA LEU A 77 15.55 -8.69 1.69
C LEU A 77 15.94 -10.05 1.10
N ILE A 78 17.21 -10.45 1.22
CA ILE A 78 17.71 -11.72 0.66
C ILE A 78 17.12 -12.93 1.39
N ILE A 79 16.96 -12.83 2.71
CA ILE A 79 16.42 -13.92 3.55
C ILE A 79 14.94 -14.22 3.20
N ARG A 80 14.21 -13.24 2.66
CA ARG A 80 12.79 -13.37 2.35
C ARG A 80 12.61 -13.66 0.85
N ALA A 81 12.11 -14.85 0.52
CA ALA A 81 11.82 -15.26 -0.87
C ALA A 81 10.77 -14.37 -1.57
N LEU A 82 9.98 -13.60 -0.81
CA LEU A 82 8.85 -12.83 -1.29
C LEU A 82 9.20 -11.33 -1.44
N THR A 83 10.01 -11.00 -2.46
CA THR A 83 10.32 -9.59 -2.83
C THR A 83 9.90 -9.27 -4.26
N HIS A 84 8.93 -9.99 -4.82
CA HIS A 84 8.54 -9.88 -6.23
C HIS A 84 7.71 -8.63 -6.55
N THR A 85 7.12 -7.97 -5.55
CA THR A 85 6.44 -6.68 -5.72
C THR A 85 7.05 -5.61 -4.81
N TRP A 86 6.88 -4.34 -5.19
CA TRP A 86 7.27 -3.21 -4.35
C TRP A 86 6.53 -3.21 -3.01
N ALA A 87 5.23 -3.55 -2.98
CA ALA A 87 4.45 -3.60 -1.74
C ALA A 87 5.07 -4.53 -0.68
N LEU A 88 5.59 -5.68 -1.10
CA LEU A 88 6.28 -6.61 -0.20
C LEU A 88 7.62 -6.05 0.28
N VAL A 89 8.41 -5.47 -0.62
CA VAL A 89 9.68 -4.80 -0.28
C VAL A 89 9.44 -3.68 0.73
N LYS A 90 8.48 -2.79 0.45
CA LYS A 90 8.06 -1.71 1.32
C LYS A 90 7.64 -2.23 2.69
N GLY A 91 6.81 -3.26 2.75
CA GLY A 91 6.38 -3.89 4.01
C GLY A 91 7.56 -4.40 4.85
N ILE A 92 8.56 -5.04 4.23
CA ILE A 92 9.79 -5.50 4.92
C ILE A 92 10.56 -4.30 5.48
N LEU A 93 10.74 -3.24 4.68
CA LEU A 93 11.48 -2.06 5.10
C LEU A 93 10.76 -1.33 6.24
N GLU A 94 9.45 -1.16 6.16
CA GLU A 94 8.64 -0.54 7.21
C GLU A 94 8.62 -1.38 8.50
N GLU A 95 8.53 -2.71 8.40
CA GLU A 95 8.57 -3.60 9.56
C GLU A 95 9.89 -3.48 10.34
N ASN A 96 11.02 -3.38 9.63
CA ASN A 96 12.35 -3.39 10.25
C ASN A 96 12.85 -2.00 10.63
N TYR A 97 12.48 -0.97 9.85
CA TYR A 97 13.09 0.36 9.93
C TYR A 97 12.09 1.49 10.21
N ALA A 98 10.77 1.26 10.16
CA ALA A 98 9.85 2.33 10.53
C ALA A 98 10.02 2.71 12.00
N VAL A 99 10.04 4.02 12.27
CA VAL A 99 9.96 4.54 13.62
C VAL A 99 8.52 4.34 14.10
N ARG A 100 8.23 3.15 14.62
CA ARG A 100 6.98 2.89 15.31
C ARG A 100 6.96 3.74 16.58
N ARG A 101 6.12 4.78 16.61
CA ARG A 101 5.59 5.25 17.89
C ARG A 101 4.88 4.04 18.49
N THR A 102 5.32 3.62 19.66
CA THR A 102 4.88 2.40 20.35
C THR A 102 3.37 2.21 20.21
N PRO A 103 2.87 1.06 19.71
CA PRO A 103 1.43 0.77 19.60
C PRO A 103 0.80 0.43 20.97
N GLY A 104 1.29 1.02 22.05
CA GLY A 104 0.68 0.97 23.38
C GLY A 104 -0.41 2.02 23.60
N PHE A 105 -0.60 2.96 22.66
CA PHE A 105 -1.58 4.05 22.82
C PHE A 105 -2.87 3.86 22.01
N MET A 106 -2.90 2.97 21.01
CA MET A 106 -4.03 2.81 20.07
C MET A 106 -4.75 1.46 20.23
N HIS A 107 -4.74 0.86 21.43
CA HIS A 107 -5.65 -0.24 21.79
C HIS A 107 -6.74 0.20 22.78
N ALA A 108 -6.70 1.45 23.28
CA ALA A 108 -7.65 1.96 24.26
C ALA A 108 -8.85 2.70 23.64
N GLU A 109 -8.72 3.28 22.44
CA GLU A 109 -9.81 4.09 21.85
C GLU A 109 -10.82 3.29 21.02
N CYS A 110 -10.49 2.06 20.60
CA CYS A 110 -11.44 1.18 19.91
C CYS A 110 -12.40 0.45 20.88
N LEU A 111 -12.07 0.38 22.18
CA LEU A 111 -12.90 -0.26 23.20
C LEU A 111 -14.01 0.64 23.77
N VAL A 112 -14.07 1.93 23.39
CA VAL A 112 -15.07 2.87 23.93
C VAL A 112 -16.36 2.89 23.09
N LEU A 113 -16.40 2.26 21.91
CA LEU A 113 -17.60 2.17 21.07
C LEU A 113 -18.39 0.85 21.20
N ASP A 114 -18.00 -0.05 22.10
CA ASP A 114 -18.70 -1.34 22.32
C ASP A 114 -19.40 -1.45 23.69
N LYS A 115 -19.80 -0.31 24.26
CA LYS A 115 -20.58 -0.25 25.53
C LYS A 115 -21.89 0.52 25.42
N ARG A 116 -22.53 0.54 24.26
CA ARG A 116 -23.88 1.14 24.10
C ARG A 116 -24.95 0.26 23.46
N ASN A 117 -24.71 -1.04 23.23
CA ASN A 117 -25.76 -1.90 22.66
C ASN A 117 -25.93 -3.31 23.26
N ALA A 118 -25.47 -3.54 24.49
CA ALA A 118 -25.70 -4.80 25.23
C ALA A 118 -26.89 -4.71 26.22
N LYS A 119 -27.94 -3.96 25.89
CA LYS A 119 -29.22 -3.97 26.63
C LYS A 119 -30.43 -4.01 25.70
N MET A 120 -30.46 -4.97 24.78
CA MET A 120 -31.72 -5.33 24.11
C MET A 120 -31.66 -6.72 23.44
N SER A 121 -31.29 -7.77 24.18
CA SER A 121 -31.59 -9.14 23.76
C SER A 121 -31.49 -10.13 24.93
N LEU A 122 -32.36 -9.98 25.92
CA LEU A 122 -32.66 -11.05 26.88
C LEU A 122 -34.11 -10.98 27.37
N LEU A 123 -35.05 -10.72 26.45
CA LEU A 123 -36.50 -10.77 26.72
C LEU A 123 -37.30 -11.43 25.58
N ALA A 124 -36.65 -12.26 24.75
CA ALA A 124 -37.32 -12.91 23.61
C ALA A 124 -37.02 -14.41 23.46
N LYS A 125 -36.65 -15.12 24.54
CA LYS A 125 -36.52 -16.60 24.55
C LYS A 125 -36.95 -17.29 25.85
N VAL A 126 -37.97 -16.76 26.55
CA VAL A 126 -38.70 -17.53 27.59
C VAL A 126 -40.20 -17.38 27.37
N THR A 127 -40.66 -17.76 26.17
CA THR A 127 -42.05 -18.15 25.92
C THR A 127 -42.01 -19.28 24.91
N LEU A 128 -41.90 -20.53 25.40
CA LEU A 128 -42.36 -21.79 24.81
C LEU A 128 -41.47 -22.96 25.30
N THR A 129 -41.64 -23.35 26.57
CA THR A 129 -41.57 -24.75 27.02
C THR A 129 -42.09 -24.82 28.46
N ARG A 130 -43.40 -24.57 28.63
CA ARG A 130 -44.14 -25.08 29.78
C ARG A 130 -45.55 -25.48 29.36
N CYS A 131 -45.59 -26.36 28.36
CA CYS A 131 -46.71 -27.27 28.10
C CYS A 131 -46.18 -28.70 28.25
N ARG A 132 -45.99 -29.16 29.50
CA ARG A 132 -46.05 -30.59 29.86
C ARG A 132 -45.87 -30.82 31.37
N LEU A 133 -46.76 -31.65 31.89
CA LEU A 133 -46.88 -32.28 33.21
C LEU A 133 -47.66 -31.55 34.31
N ASP A 134 -48.81 -32.20 34.58
CA ASP A 134 -49.79 -32.18 35.68
C ASP A 134 -50.60 -30.91 35.94
#